data_AF-A0A7V5YHW0-F1
#
_entry.id   AF-A0A7V5YHW0-F1
#
_cell.length_a   1.000
_cell.length_b   1.000
_cell.length_c   1.000
_cell.angle_alpha   90.00
_cell.angle_beta   90.00
_cell.angle_gamma   90.00
#
_symmetry.space_group_name_H-M   'P 1'
#
loop_
_entity.id
_entity.type
_entity.pdbx_description
1 polymer ?
#
loop_
_entity_poly.entity_id
_entity_poly.type
_entity_poly.pdbx_seq_one_letter_code
_entity_poly.pdbx_strand_id
1 'polypeptide(L)'
;MKALLMHKKEDFDLQQDLPRNEAALRQDLELDTILDAMAHEDEFLFEVARVALLSGLDNDIETISYRQAAMQDALNNPDVVRSLYALAVEAIETKRNQRLGIFSRNPSAILSGAINLVWMFTDILEKLRNVARESTEMFESEAFSNLFAMLDHELSEEYLASIRDRLQELKFRRGVSVSVELGMGNEARNYVLTRQKEKSFMQQVFGKHSPSYSLSINPRDQAGGRALWELRDRG
;
A
#
# COMPACT_ATOMS: atom_id res chain seq x y z
N MET A 1 -8.04 -3.89 -5.78
CA MET A 1 -9.19 -3.60 -4.89
C MET A 1 -10.00 -2.47 -5.50
N LYS A 2 -11.32 -2.61 -5.58
CA LYS A 2 -12.27 -1.57 -6.00
C LYS A 2 -13.30 -1.41 -4.88
N ALA A 3 -13.65 -0.18 -4.50
CA ALA A 3 -14.53 0.01 -3.35
C ALA A 3 -15.98 -0.38 -3.67
N LEU A 4 -16.43 -0.12 -4.90
CA LEU A 4 -17.76 -0.48 -5.42
C LEU A 4 -18.91 0.03 -4.54
N LEU A 5 -18.74 1.16 -3.83
CA LEU A 5 -19.77 1.69 -2.94
C LEU A 5 -20.85 2.49 -3.68
N MET A 6 -20.50 3.09 -4.82
CA MET A 6 -21.42 3.91 -5.63
C MET A 6 -22.04 3.15 -6.81
N HIS A 7 -21.36 2.09 -7.27
CA HIS A 7 -21.79 1.24 -8.38
C HIS A 7 -21.38 -0.20 -8.10
N LYS A 8 -22.22 -1.15 -8.53
CA LYS A 8 -22.02 -2.58 -8.25
C LYS A 8 -20.88 -3.24 -9.05
N LYS A 9 -20.55 -2.69 -10.22
CA LYS A 9 -19.63 -3.34 -11.19
C LYS A 9 -18.38 -2.51 -11.51
N GLU A 10 -18.40 -1.22 -11.19
CA GLU A 10 -17.34 -0.29 -11.54
C GLU A 10 -17.02 0.63 -10.37
N ASP A 11 -15.81 1.19 -10.40
CA ASP A 11 -15.40 2.13 -9.37
C ASP A 11 -15.96 3.52 -9.69
N PHE A 12 -16.10 4.36 -8.68
CA PHE A 12 -16.58 5.73 -8.90
C PHE A 12 -15.50 6.56 -9.61
N ASP A 13 -15.84 7.10 -10.78
CA ASP A 13 -14.91 7.92 -11.56
C ASP A 13 -15.04 9.40 -11.19
N LEU A 14 -14.01 9.93 -10.52
CA LEU A 14 -13.90 11.36 -10.20
C LEU A 14 -13.52 12.22 -11.41
N GLN A 15 -13.04 11.62 -12.50
CA GLN A 15 -12.61 12.32 -13.71
C GLN A 15 -13.63 12.25 -14.84
N GLN A 16 -14.83 11.71 -14.57
CA GLN A 16 -15.89 11.63 -15.56
C GLN A 16 -16.34 13.02 -16.03
N ASP A 17 -16.79 13.09 -17.29
CA ASP A 17 -17.31 14.32 -17.87
C ASP A 17 -18.60 14.75 -17.15
N LEU A 18 -18.61 16.00 -16.69
CA LEU A 18 -19.78 16.62 -16.06
C LEU A 18 -20.74 17.20 -17.12
N PRO A 19 -22.03 17.40 -16.77
CA PRO A 19 -22.98 18.05 -17.67
C PRO A 19 -22.47 19.42 -18.13
N ARG A 20 -22.67 19.75 -19.41
CA ARG A 20 -22.21 21.01 -20.01
C ARG A 20 -22.74 22.26 -19.30
N ASN A 21 -23.86 22.13 -18.60
CA ASN A 21 -24.51 23.17 -17.82
C ASN A 21 -24.14 23.16 -16.33
N GLU A 22 -23.04 22.51 -15.93
CA GLU A 22 -22.56 22.47 -14.52
C GLU A 22 -22.62 23.85 -13.85
N ALA A 23 -21.98 24.87 -14.45
CA ALA A 23 -21.88 26.19 -13.83
C ALA A 23 -23.25 26.82 -13.58
N ALA A 24 -24.18 26.66 -14.53
CA ALA A 24 -25.55 27.14 -14.38
C ALA A 24 -26.30 26.37 -13.30
N LEU A 25 -26.17 25.03 -13.25
CA LEU A 25 -26.82 24.21 -12.21
C LEU A 25 -26.32 24.55 -10.81
N ARG A 26 -25.01 24.72 -10.65
CA ARG A 26 -24.40 25.06 -9.35
C ARG A 26 -24.86 26.43 -8.86
N GLN A 27 -24.92 27.40 -9.76
CA GLN A 27 -25.38 28.75 -9.44
C GLN A 27 -26.89 28.77 -9.15
N ASP A 28 -27.72 28.26 -10.06
CA ASP A 28 -29.19 28.36 -9.99
C ASP A 28 -29.76 27.60 -8.78
N LEU A 29 -29.14 26.48 -8.39
CA LEU A 29 -29.56 25.66 -7.25
C LEU A 29 -28.75 25.93 -5.97
N GLU A 30 -27.83 26.90 -5.99
CA GLU A 30 -26.93 27.24 -4.88
C GLU A 30 -26.23 25.99 -4.28
N LEU A 31 -25.80 25.07 -5.15
CA LEU A 31 -25.29 23.75 -4.75
C LEU A 31 -24.03 23.86 -3.89
N ASP A 32 -23.22 24.90 -4.11
CA ASP A 32 -21.96 25.10 -3.38
C ASP A 32 -22.19 25.21 -1.87
N THR A 33 -23.32 25.81 -1.44
CA THR A 33 -23.68 25.86 -0.02
C THR A 33 -23.88 24.47 0.59
N ILE A 34 -24.50 23.56 -0.17
CA ILE A 34 -24.76 22.18 0.27
C ILE A 34 -23.47 21.37 0.23
N LEU A 35 -22.69 21.50 -0.84
CA LEU A 35 -21.42 20.80 -1.01
C LEU A 35 -20.41 21.19 0.07
N ASP A 36 -20.30 22.48 0.40
CA ASP A 36 -19.44 22.97 1.49
C ASP A 36 -19.87 22.39 2.85
N ALA A 37 -21.18 22.35 3.12
CA ALA A 37 -21.70 21.76 4.35
C ALA A 37 -21.46 20.25 4.45
N MET A 38 -21.55 19.52 3.33
CA MET A 38 -21.26 18.09 3.25
C MET A 38 -19.77 17.79 3.45
N ALA A 39 -18.91 18.63 2.87
CA ALA A 39 -17.46 18.43 2.85
C ALA A 39 -16.81 18.76 4.19
N HIS A 40 -17.33 19.75 4.92
CA HIS A 40 -16.76 20.22 6.19
C HIS A 40 -15.25 20.53 6.08
N GLU A 41 -14.89 21.38 5.12
CA GLU A 41 -13.50 21.78 4.77
C GLU A 41 -12.63 20.68 4.12
N ASP A 42 -13.16 19.47 3.90
CA ASP A 42 -12.46 18.42 3.18
C ASP A 42 -12.65 18.56 1.66
N GLU A 43 -11.61 19.07 0.99
CA GLU A 43 -11.60 19.28 -0.47
C GLU A 43 -11.86 17.98 -1.27
N PHE A 44 -11.42 16.83 -0.77
CA PHE A 44 -11.67 15.55 -1.44
C PHE A 44 -13.16 15.17 -1.34
N LEU A 45 -13.77 15.31 -0.17
CA LEU A 45 -15.21 15.05 0.00
C LEU A 45 -16.06 16.05 -0.79
N PHE A 46 -15.64 17.32 -0.89
CA PHE A 46 -16.29 18.31 -1.73
C PHE A 46 -16.34 17.85 -3.19
N GLU A 47 -15.19 17.44 -3.74
CA GLU A 47 -15.10 16.99 -5.13
C GLU A 47 -15.91 15.70 -5.38
N VAL A 48 -15.86 14.73 -4.46
CA VAL A 48 -16.68 13.51 -4.54
C VAL A 48 -18.17 13.87 -4.57
N ALA A 49 -18.63 14.74 -3.67
CA ALA A 49 -20.02 15.15 -3.60
C ALA A 49 -20.46 15.91 -4.86
N ARG A 50 -19.62 16.83 -5.36
CA ARG A 50 -19.86 17.59 -6.59
C ARG A 50 -20.08 16.67 -7.78
N VAL A 51 -19.14 15.76 -8.00
CA VAL A 51 -19.19 14.82 -9.13
C VAL A 51 -20.38 13.87 -8.98
N ALA A 52 -20.61 13.30 -7.80
CA ALA A 52 -21.67 12.32 -7.58
C ALA A 52 -23.08 12.91 -7.77
N LEU A 53 -23.26 14.18 -7.36
CA LEU A 53 -24.53 14.89 -7.51
C LEU A 53 -24.80 15.26 -8.98
N LEU A 54 -23.80 15.82 -9.67
CA LEU A 54 -23.95 16.30 -11.05
C LEU A 54 -23.98 15.16 -12.07
N SER A 55 -23.31 14.04 -11.80
CA SER A 55 -23.40 12.82 -12.61
C SER A 55 -24.61 11.95 -12.23
N GLY A 56 -25.49 12.43 -11.35
CA GLY A 56 -26.56 11.66 -10.76
C GLY A 56 -27.74 11.37 -11.71
N LEU A 57 -27.90 12.19 -12.75
CA LEU A 57 -29.11 12.28 -13.56
C LEU A 57 -29.34 11.08 -14.49
N ASP A 58 -28.27 10.41 -14.90
CA ASP A 58 -28.31 9.28 -15.85
C ASP A 58 -28.34 7.91 -15.15
N ASN A 59 -28.45 7.87 -13.82
CA ASN A 59 -28.47 6.61 -13.07
C ASN A 59 -29.81 5.88 -13.25
N ASP A 60 -29.71 4.57 -13.48
CA ASP A 60 -30.88 3.68 -13.45
C ASP A 60 -31.38 3.44 -12.01
N ILE A 61 -32.59 2.87 -11.92
CA ILE A 61 -33.24 2.59 -10.63
C ILE A 61 -32.44 1.60 -9.75
N GLU A 62 -31.71 0.67 -10.37
CA GLU A 62 -30.89 -0.31 -9.65
C GLU A 62 -29.71 0.40 -8.97
N THR A 63 -29.04 1.30 -9.69
CA THR A 63 -27.92 2.12 -9.19
C THR A 63 -28.37 3.05 -8.08
N ILE A 64 -29.53 3.70 -8.24
CA ILE A 64 -30.10 4.56 -7.19
C ILE A 64 -30.40 3.72 -5.93
N SER A 65 -31.04 2.56 -6.08
CA SER A 65 -31.38 1.69 -4.94
C SER A 65 -30.12 1.17 -4.23
N TYR A 66 -29.09 0.81 -5.00
CA TYR A 66 -27.80 0.37 -4.47
C TYR A 66 -27.10 1.46 -3.63
N ARG A 67 -27.06 2.70 -4.15
CA ARG A 67 -26.49 3.86 -3.43
C ARG A 67 -27.29 4.21 -2.18
N GLN A 68 -28.61 4.14 -2.25
CA GLN A 68 -29.47 4.42 -1.09
C GLN A 68 -29.25 3.38 0.03
N ALA A 69 -29.13 2.10 -0.31
CA ALA A 69 -28.80 1.06 0.66
C ALA A 69 -27.43 1.30 1.31
N ALA A 70 -26.41 1.63 0.51
CA ALA A 70 -25.09 1.98 1.02
C ALA A 70 -25.11 3.22 1.93
N MET A 71 -25.85 4.27 1.54
CA MET A 71 -26.02 5.48 2.34
C MET A 71 -26.74 5.19 3.66
N GLN A 72 -27.79 4.37 3.64
CA GLN A 72 -28.53 3.98 4.84
C GLN A 72 -27.62 3.27 5.85
N ASP A 73 -26.82 2.32 5.38
CA ASP A 73 -25.80 1.65 6.18
C ASP A 73 -24.76 2.62 6.76
N ALA A 74 -24.27 3.56 5.95
CA ALA A 74 -23.31 4.56 6.39
C ALA A 74 -23.89 5.50 7.46
N LEU A 75 -25.18 5.83 7.36
CA LEU A 75 -25.90 6.63 8.36
C LEU A 75 -26.18 5.85 9.65
N ASN A 76 -26.39 4.54 9.55
CA ASN A 76 -26.56 3.66 10.71
C ASN A 76 -25.23 3.42 11.45
N ASN A 77 -24.11 3.43 10.73
CA ASN A 77 -22.78 3.11 11.25
C ASN A 77 -21.73 4.23 10.99
N PRO A 78 -21.99 5.49 11.39
CA PRO A 78 -21.17 6.63 10.99
C PRO A 78 -19.74 6.56 11.53
N ASP A 79 -19.56 6.01 12.73
CA ASP A 79 -18.24 5.94 13.38
C ASP A 79 -17.31 4.94 12.65
N VAL A 80 -17.86 3.83 12.17
CA VAL A 80 -17.11 2.85 11.37
C VAL A 80 -16.70 3.48 10.03
N VAL A 81 -17.62 4.12 9.32
CA VAL A 81 -17.33 4.76 8.03
C VAL A 81 -16.28 5.87 8.18
N ARG A 82 -16.38 6.70 9.21
CA ARG A 82 -15.36 7.72 9.53
C ARG A 82 -14.01 7.09 9.88
N SER A 83 -13.99 5.97 10.59
CA SER A 83 -12.76 5.23 10.90
C SER A 83 -12.09 4.70 9.63
N LEU A 84 -12.86 4.10 8.72
CA LEU A 84 -12.36 3.65 7.42
C LEU A 84 -11.79 4.80 6.59
N TYR A 85 -12.49 5.94 6.56
CA TYR A 85 -12.01 7.14 5.88
C TYR A 85 -10.71 7.67 6.51
N ALA A 86 -10.66 7.75 7.84
CA ALA A 86 -9.48 8.21 8.57
C ALA A 86 -8.25 7.31 8.31
N LEU A 87 -8.44 5.98 8.22
CA LEU A 87 -7.37 5.05 7.86
C LEU A 87 -6.85 5.29 6.42
N ALA A 88 -7.74 5.59 5.48
CA ALA A 88 -7.35 5.94 4.12
C ALA A 88 -6.55 7.26 4.08
N VAL A 89 -6.98 8.26 4.84
CA VAL A 89 -6.25 9.53 5.01
C VAL A 89 -4.89 9.30 5.65
N GLU A 90 -4.81 8.52 6.74
CA GLU A 90 -3.55 8.14 7.41
C GLU A 90 -2.56 7.52 6.41
N ALA A 91 -3.03 6.65 5.52
CA ALA A 91 -2.21 6.02 4.47
C ALA A 91 -1.61 7.04 3.50
N ILE A 92 -2.41 8.02 3.07
CA ILE A 92 -2.01 9.04 2.11
C ILE A 92 -1.05 10.05 2.77
N GLU A 93 -1.36 10.50 3.98
CA GLU A 93 -0.55 11.48 4.71
C GLU A 93 0.78 10.91 5.18
N THR A 94 0.81 9.65 5.63
CA THR A 94 2.05 8.99 6.05
C THR A 94 3.06 8.95 4.91
N LYS A 95 2.60 8.71 3.68
CA LYS A 95 3.43 8.79 2.47
C LYS A 95 3.98 10.21 2.26
N ARG A 96 3.16 11.24 2.46
CA ARG A 96 3.52 12.66 2.24
C ARG A 96 4.54 13.16 3.27
N ASN A 97 4.34 12.83 4.54
CA ASN A 97 5.17 13.31 5.64
C ASN A 97 6.57 12.67 5.65
N GLN A 98 6.70 11.43 5.15
CA GLN A 98 7.97 10.73 5.28
C GLN A 98 9.01 11.02 4.20
N ARG A 99 8.70 11.76 3.11
CA ARG A 99 9.66 12.14 2.03
C ARG A 99 10.81 11.11 1.89
N LEU A 100 10.41 9.84 1.70
CA LEU A 100 11.08 8.59 2.13
C LEU A 100 12.47 8.33 1.55
N GLY A 101 13.43 9.21 1.77
CA GLY A 101 14.79 9.06 1.24
C GLY A 101 14.84 8.90 -0.28
N ILE A 102 13.77 9.20 -1.02
CA ILE A 102 13.70 9.08 -2.48
C ILE A 102 14.67 10.08 -3.15
N PHE A 103 15.11 11.10 -2.40
CA PHE A 103 16.17 12.03 -2.80
C PHE A 103 17.59 11.55 -2.45
N SER A 104 17.73 10.39 -1.82
CA SER A 104 19.03 9.74 -1.64
C SER A 104 19.50 9.15 -2.96
N ARG A 105 20.76 9.40 -3.33
CA ARG A 105 21.42 8.75 -4.47
C ARG A 105 22.02 7.39 -4.15
N ASN A 106 21.93 6.98 -2.87
CA ASN A 106 22.47 5.72 -2.41
C ASN A 106 21.39 4.61 -2.45
N PRO A 107 21.62 3.50 -3.18
CA PRO A 107 20.70 2.37 -3.25
C PRO A 107 20.32 1.73 -1.92
N SER A 108 21.26 1.60 -0.97
CA SER A 108 20.95 1.09 0.37
C SER A 108 19.90 1.92 1.10
N ALA A 109 20.00 3.24 0.98
CA ALA A 109 19.07 4.15 1.62
C ALA A 109 17.71 4.12 0.91
N ILE A 110 17.70 3.97 -0.42
CA ILE A 110 16.46 3.77 -1.20
C ILE A 110 15.78 2.48 -0.77
N LEU A 111 16.50 1.36 -0.67
CA LEU A 111 15.96 0.08 -0.23
C LEU A 111 15.40 0.16 1.18
N SER A 112 16.15 0.74 2.13
CA SER A 112 15.66 0.90 3.50
C SER A 112 14.40 1.76 3.56
N GLY A 113 14.34 2.85 2.77
CA GLY A 113 13.16 3.70 2.66
C GLY A 113 11.95 2.94 2.11
N ALA A 114 12.16 2.18 1.03
CA ALA A 114 11.12 1.36 0.42
C ALA A 114 10.60 0.27 1.37
N ILE A 115 11.49 -0.43 2.09
CA ILE A 115 11.10 -1.45 3.09
C ILE A 115 10.23 -0.80 4.17
N ASN A 116 10.65 0.34 4.73
CA ASN A 116 9.89 1.02 5.77
C ASN A 116 8.53 1.47 5.26
N LEU A 117 8.46 2.00 4.03
CA LEU A 117 7.20 2.39 3.40
C LEU A 117 6.21 1.22 3.31
N VAL A 118 6.66 0.09 2.77
CA VAL A 118 5.79 -1.09 2.61
C VAL A 118 5.39 -1.63 3.99
N TRP A 119 6.28 -1.60 4.99
CA TRP A 119 5.97 -2.02 6.35
C TRP A 119 4.79 -1.23 6.93
N MET A 120 4.83 0.11 6.84
CA MET A 120 3.75 0.95 7.35
C MET A 120 2.44 0.76 6.60
N PHE A 121 2.47 0.64 5.27
CA PHE A 121 1.26 0.33 4.51
C PHE A 121 0.69 -1.02 4.91
N THR A 122 1.53 -2.02 5.20
CA THR A 122 1.08 -3.33 5.69
C THR A 122 0.33 -3.18 7.02
N ASP A 123 0.79 -2.33 7.93
CA ASP A 123 0.09 -2.08 9.19
C ASP A 123 -1.26 -1.39 8.99
N ILE A 124 -1.33 -0.39 8.11
CA ILE A 124 -2.59 0.30 7.82
C ILE A 124 -3.59 -0.65 7.14
N LEU A 125 -3.12 -1.49 6.22
CA LEU A 125 -3.96 -2.51 5.57
C LEU A 125 -4.47 -3.55 6.57
N GLU A 126 -3.65 -3.93 7.56
CA GLU A 126 -4.10 -4.81 8.64
C GLU A 126 -5.16 -4.14 9.53
N LYS A 127 -4.96 -2.87 9.91
CA LYS A 127 -5.97 -2.09 10.65
C LYS A 127 -7.29 -2.02 9.85
N LEU A 128 -7.21 -1.72 8.55
CA LEU A 128 -8.37 -1.62 7.66
C LEU A 128 -9.15 -2.95 7.62
N ARG A 129 -8.44 -4.06 7.49
CA ARG A 129 -9.03 -5.40 7.53
C ARG A 129 -9.71 -5.70 8.86
N ASN A 130 -9.07 -5.36 9.98
CA ASN A 130 -9.63 -5.65 11.30
C ASN A 130 -10.93 -4.86 11.52
N VAL A 131 -10.96 -3.58 11.15
CA VAL A 131 -12.19 -2.77 11.19
C VAL A 131 -13.29 -3.39 10.33
N ALA A 132 -12.97 -3.82 9.10
CA ALA A 132 -13.93 -4.47 8.22
C ALA A 132 -14.51 -5.75 8.84
N ARG A 133 -13.65 -6.63 9.39
CA ARG A 133 -14.08 -7.88 10.02
C ARG A 133 -14.99 -7.64 11.23
N GLU A 134 -14.58 -6.75 12.13
CA GLU A 134 -15.33 -6.41 13.34
C GLU A 134 -16.69 -5.79 13.03
N SER A 135 -16.82 -5.13 11.87
CA SER A 135 -18.01 -4.40 11.49
C SER A 135 -18.95 -5.16 10.55
N THR A 136 -18.55 -6.32 10.01
CA THR A 136 -19.32 -7.06 8.98
C THR A 136 -20.79 -7.27 9.35
N GLU A 137 -21.07 -7.62 10.61
CA GLU A 137 -22.45 -7.92 11.06
C GLU A 137 -23.32 -6.66 11.26
N MET A 138 -22.72 -5.47 11.22
CA MET A 138 -23.43 -4.19 11.43
C MET A 138 -23.97 -3.59 10.13
N PHE A 139 -23.60 -4.15 8.97
CA PHE A 139 -23.93 -3.64 7.64
C PHE A 139 -24.79 -4.64 6.88
N GLU A 140 -25.89 -4.17 6.27
CA GLU A 140 -26.84 -5.01 5.54
C GLU A 140 -26.77 -4.81 4.02
N SER A 141 -26.21 -3.68 3.58
CA SER A 141 -26.14 -3.33 2.17
C SER A 141 -25.19 -4.25 1.42
N GLU A 142 -25.56 -4.55 0.17
CA GLU A 142 -24.71 -5.29 -0.75
C GLU A 142 -23.37 -4.55 -0.98
N ALA A 143 -23.36 -3.22 -0.94
CA ALA A 143 -22.17 -2.39 -1.14
C ALA A 143 -21.09 -2.64 -0.08
N PHE A 144 -21.43 -2.50 1.20
CA PHE A 144 -20.48 -2.75 2.28
C PHE A 144 -20.14 -4.23 2.42
N SER A 145 -21.12 -5.12 2.19
CA SER A 145 -20.86 -6.57 2.16
C SER A 145 -19.78 -6.93 1.13
N ASN A 146 -19.88 -6.38 -0.09
CA ASN A 146 -18.89 -6.60 -1.15
C ASN A 146 -17.52 -6.00 -0.80
N LEU A 147 -17.50 -4.79 -0.23
CA LEU A 147 -16.27 -4.14 0.20
C LEU A 147 -15.55 -4.99 1.27
N PHE A 148 -16.25 -5.41 2.32
CA PHE A 148 -15.66 -6.18 3.42
C PHE A 148 -15.23 -7.57 2.98
N ALA A 149 -16.02 -8.25 2.15
CA ALA A 149 -15.62 -9.53 1.57
C ALA A 149 -14.36 -9.41 0.71
N MET A 150 -14.25 -8.36 -0.11
CA MET A 150 -13.05 -8.08 -0.88
C MET A 150 -11.84 -7.80 0.04
N LEU A 151 -12.00 -6.96 1.07
CA LEU A 151 -10.91 -6.66 2.00
C LEU A 151 -10.44 -7.90 2.75
N ASP A 152 -11.36 -8.77 3.17
CA ASP A 152 -11.00 -10.02 3.85
C ASP A 152 -10.23 -10.99 2.93
N HIS A 153 -10.69 -11.13 1.69
CA HIS A 153 -10.07 -12.01 0.69
C HIS A 153 -8.69 -11.50 0.25
N GLU A 154 -8.57 -10.21 -0.09
CA GLU A 154 -7.34 -9.63 -0.63
C GLU A 154 -6.26 -9.39 0.44
N LEU A 155 -6.66 -9.22 1.71
CA LEU A 155 -5.76 -8.91 2.82
C LEU A 155 -5.64 -10.06 3.83
N SER A 156 -5.66 -11.31 3.36
CA SER A 156 -5.57 -12.48 4.25
C SER A 156 -4.35 -12.46 5.20
N GLU A 157 -4.42 -13.18 6.32
CA GLU A 157 -3.30 -13.24 7.29
C GLU A 157 -2.06 -13.82 6.66
N GLU A 158 -2.24 -14.84 5.82
CA GLU A 158 -1.17 -15.48 5.08
C GLU A 158 -0.50 -14.50 4.12
N TYR A 159 -1.29 -13.67 3.44
CA TYR A 159 -0.77 -12.64 2.55
C TYR A 159 0.04 -11.59 3.32
N LEU A 160 -0.53 -10.99 4.37
CA LEU A 160 0.14 -9.97 5.18
C LEU A 160 1.38 -10.52 5.88
N ALA A 161 1.33 -11.75 6.40
CA ALA A 161 2.49 -12.43 6.96
C ALA A 161 3.59 -12.64 5.90
N SER A 162 3.22 -13.07 4.69
CA SER A 162 4.18 -13.26 3.60
C SER A 162 4.89 -11.96 3.20
N ILE A 163 4.20 -10.81 3.26
CA ILE A 163 4.80 -9.50 3.05
C ILE A 163 5.82 -9.22 4.15
N ARG A 164 5.43 -9.38 5.43
CA ARG A 164 6.31 -9.13 6.57
C ARG A 164 7.58 -9.97 6.53
N ASP A 165 7.45 -11.26 6.19
CA ASP A 165 8.59 -12.17 6.06
C ASP A 165 9.55 -11.70 4.96
N ARG A 166 9.01 -11.32 3.78
CA ARG A 166 9.83 -10.78 2.68
C ARG A 166 10.51 -9.47 3.05
N LEU A 167 9.82 -8.57 3.76
CA LEU A 167 10.42 -7.32 4.25
C LEU A 167 11.54 -7.58 5.26
N GLN A 168 11.41 -8.61 6.11
CA GLN A 168 12.49 -9.01 7.01
C GLN A 168 13.69 -9.59 6.26
N GLU A 169 13.44 -10.41 5.23
CA GLU A 169 14.49 -10.96 4.36
C GLU A 169 15.28 -9.85 3.65
N LEU A 170 14.58 -8.84 3.13
CA LEU A 170 15.17 -7.68 2.44
C LEU A 170 15.95 -6.72 3.36
N LYS A 171 15.81 -6.81 4.69
CA LYS A 171 16.66 -6.07 5.64
C LYS A 171 18.09 -6.63 5.70
N PHE A 172 18.34 -7.81 5.12
CA PHE A 172 19.65 -8.46 5.04
C PHE A 172 20.40 -8.55 6.38
N ARG A 173 19.68 -8.77 7.48
CA ARG A 173 20.26 -8.85 8.84
C ARG A 173 21.34 -9.93 8.98
N ARG A 174 21.25 -10.99 8.18
CA ARG A 174 22.20 -12.11 8.14
C ARG A 174 23.26 -11.96 7.04
N GLY A 175 23.35 -10.79 6.40
CA GLY A 175 24.16 -10.53 5.22
C GLY A 175 23.44 -10.86 3.91
N VAL A 176 24.17 -10.73 2.80
CA VAL A 176 23.68 -11.02 1.44
C VAL A 176 24.48 -12.16 0.84
N SER A 177 23.82 -13.02 0.06
CA SER A 177 24.49 -14.01 -0.78
C SER A 177 24.51 -13.49 -2.21
N VAL A 178 25.70 -13.29 -2.77
CA VAL A 178 25.86 -12.76 -4.13
C VAL A 178 26.68 -13.74 -4.94
N SER A 179 26.18 -14.08 -6.13
CA SER A 179 26.94 -14.79 -7.14
C SER A 179 27.65 -13.76 -8.02
N VAL A 180 28.91 -14.00 -8.32
CA VAL A 180 29.73 -13.13 -9.17
C VAL A 180 30.47 -13.97 -10.19
N GLU A 181 30.73 -13.39 -11.35
CA GLU A 181 31.60 -13.94 -12.38
C GLU A 181 32.97 -13.28 -12.29
N LEU A 182 34.05 -14.03 -12.53
CA LEU A 182 35.41 -13.48 -12.53
C LEU A 182 35.76 -12.97 -13.94
N GLY A 183 36.07 -11.68 -14.03
CA GLY A 183 36.57 -11.05 -15.26
C GLY A 183 38.05 -11.34 -15.53
N MET A 184 38.54 -10.87 -16.68
CA MET A 184 39.95 -10.88 -17.06
C MET A 184 40.76 -10.00 -16.09
N GLY A 185 41.23 -10.59 -14.99
CA GLY A 185 41.91 -9.87 -13.90
C GLY A 185 41.49 -10.29 -12.49
N ASN A 186 40.65 -11.33 -12.34
CA ASN A 186 40.06 -11.75 -11.05
C ASN A 186 39.17 -10.68 -10.39
N GLU A 187 38.70 -9.71 -11.17
CA GLU A 187 37.69 -8.76 -10.70
C GLU A 187 36.30 -9.40 -10.74
N ALA A 188 35.49 -9.11 -9.73
CA ALA A 188 34.11 -9.58 -9.69
C ALA A 188 33.22 -8.72 -10.62
N ARG A 189 32.54 -9.40 -11.56
CA ARG A 189 31.58 -8.88 -12.53
C ARG A 189 30.24 -9.62 -12.39
N ASN A 190 29.17 -9.10 -13.00
CA ASN A 190 27.84 -9.73 -13.03
C ASN A 190 27.32 -10.16 -11.65
N TYR A 191 27.24 -9.20 -10.73
CA TYR A 191 26.71 -9.43 -9.38
C TYR A 191 25.23 -9.81 -9.46
N VAL A 192 24.88 -11.00 -8.98
CA VAL A 192 23.50 -11.50 -8.89
C VAL A 192 23.17 -11.79 -7.43
N LEU A 193 22.15 -11.09 -6.90
CA LEU A 193 21.64 -11.39 -5.56
C LEU A 193 20.96 -12.75 -5.57
N THR A 194 21.37 -13.62 -4.65
CA THR A 194 20.84 -14.98 -4.51
C THR A 194 20.15 -15.14 -3.16
N ARG A 195 19.03 -15.87 -3.16
CA ARG A 195 18.36 -16.24 -1.92
C ARG A 195 19.26 -17.18 -1.12
N GLN A 196 19.51 -16.83 0.14
CA GLN A 196 20.28 -17.69 1.03
C GLN A 196 19.46 -18.96 1.30
N LYS A 197 19.92 -20.11 0.80
CA LYS A 197 19.25 -21.39 1.09
C LYS A 197 19.42 -21.69 2.58
N GLU A 198 18.32 -21.77 3.32
CA GLU A 198 18.34 -22.32 4.67
C GLU A 198 18.76 -23.79 4.57
N LYS A 199 20.02 -24.08 4.94
CA LYS A 199 20.49 -25.46 5.03
C LYS A 199 19.88 -26.06 6.29
N SER A 200 19.23 -27.21 6.16
CA SER A 200 18.80 -28.00 7.32
C SER A 200 20.00 -28.28 8.22
N PHE A 201 19.81 -28.27 9.54
CA PHE A 201 20.86 -28.53 10.54
C PHE A 201 21.68 -29.79 10.22
N MET A 202 21.04 -30.83 9.68
CA MET A 202 21.71 -32.06 9.23
C MET A 202 22.63 -31.85 8.02
N GLN A 203 22.27 -30.97 7.08
CA GLN A 203 23.12 -30.61 5.94
C GLN A 203 24.26 -29.67 6.32
N GLN A 204 24.12 -28.90 7.41
CA GLN A 204 25.19 -28.07 7.97
C GLN A 204 26.28 -28.91 8.64
N VAL A 205 25.91 -30.01 9.29
CA VAL A 205 26.84 -30.87 10.05
C VAL A 205 27.39 -32.03 9.20
N PHE A 206 26.60 -32.60 8.29
CA PHE A 206 26.96 -33.80 7.51
C PHE A 206 27.16 -33.55 6.01
N GLY A 207 27.06 -32.31 5.54
CA GLY A 207 27.26 -31.97 4.13
C GLY A 207 28.74 -32.00 3.73
N LYS A 208 29.04 -32.50 2.52
CA LYS A 208 30.37 -32.34 1.90
C LYS A 208 30.70 -30.85 1.79
N HIS A 209 31.63 -30.37 2.61
CA HIS A 209 32.10 -28.98 2.54
C HIS A 209 33.07 -28.83 1.37
N SER A 210 32.68 -28.07 0.36
CA SER A 210 33.64 -27.52 -0.60
C SER A 210 34.57 -26.52 0.13
N PRO A 211 35.85 -26.41 -0.26
CA PRO A 211 36.76 -25.44 0.35
C PRO A 211 36.17 -24.04 0.24
N SER A 212 35.95 -23.40 1.39
CA SER A 212 35.42 -22.04 1.49
C SER A 212 36.50 -21.14 2.08
N TYR A 213 36.75 -20.01 1.42
CA TYR A 213 37.66 -18.99 1.91
C TYR A 213 36.85 -17.91 2.61
N SER A 214 37.22 -17.59 3.85
CA SER A 214 36.58 -16.53 4.63
C SER A 214 37.58 -15.40 4.84
N LEU A 215 37.18 -14.18 4.47
CA LEU A 215 37.92 -12.96 4.74
C LEU A 215 37.13 -12.12 5.75
N SER A 216 37.81 -11.60 6.76
CA SER A 216 37.21 -10.73 7.78
C SER A 216 37.92 -9.38 7.77
N ILE A 217 37.15 -8.30 7.69
CA ILE A 217 37.65 -6.92 7.73
C ILE A 217 37.71 -6.48 9.19
N ASN A 218 38.84 -5.93 9.63
CA ASN A 218 38.99 -5.43 10.99
C ASN A 218 38.09 -4.20 11.22
N PRO A 219 37.38 -4.05 12.36
CA PRO A 219 36.53 -2.89 12.63
C PRO A 219 37.23 -1.52 12.55
N ARG A 220 38.56 -1.47 12.70
CA ARG A 220 39.35 -0.23 12.60
C ARG A 220 39.86 0.06 11.18
N ASP A 221 39.68 -0.87 10.24
CA ASP A 221 40.04 -0.67 8.83
C ASP A 221 38.96 0.11 8.09
N GLN A 222 39.18 1.41 7.97
CA GLN A 222 38.28 2.31 7.25
C GLN A 222 38.27 2.06 5.74
N ALA A 223 39.37 1.60 5.15
CA ALA A 223 39.45 1.38 3.71
C ALA A 223 38.66 0.11 3.32
N GLY A 224 38.84 -0.97 4.07
CA GLY A 224 38.03 -2.19 3.91
C GLY A 224 36.54 -1.93 4.14
N GLY A 225 36.19 -1.15 5.17
CA GLY A 225 34.79 -0.75 5.43
C GLY A 225 34.15 0.01 4.27
N ARG A 226 34.88 0.96 3.66
CA ARG A 226 34.41 1.70 2.48
C ARG A 226 34.23 0.81 1.25
N ALA A 227 35.18 -0.08 0.97
CA ALA A 227 35.10 -0.99 -0.16
C ALA A 227 33.88 -1.93 -0.06
N LEU A 228 33.55 -2.42 1.14
CA LEU A 228 32.38 -3.24 1.38
C LEU A 228 31.07 -2.44 1.24
N TRP A 229 31.07 -1.18 1.66
CA TRP A 229 29.94 -0.28 1.50
C TRP A 229 29.66 0.05 0.03
N GLU A 230 30.70 0.40 -0.74
CA GLU A 230 30.59 0.62 -2.19
C GLU A 230 30.08 -0.64 -2.91
N LEU A 231 30.52 -1.83 -2.49
CA LEU A 231 30.04 -3.09 -3.06
C LEU A 231 28.56 -3.33 -2.75
N ARG A 232 28.09 -2.90 -1.57
CA ARG A 232 26.66 -2.96 -1.20
C ARG A 232 25.81 -1.98 -2.01
N ASP A 233 26.39 -0.86 -2.43
CA ASP A 233 25.72 0.24 -3.14
C ASP A 233 25.92 0.21 -4.66
N ARG A 234 26.46 -0.90 -5.20
CA ARG A 234 26.59 -1.13 -6.65
C ARG A 234 25.31 -1.64 -7.34
N GLY A 235 24.29 -1.99 -6.56
CA GLY A 235 23.01 -2.53 -7.03
C GLY A 235 21.84 -1.63 -6.71
#